data_AF-A0A356QGA4-F1
#
_entry.id   AF-A0A356QGA4-F1
#
_cell.length_a   1.000
_cell.length_b   1.000
_cell.length_c   1.000
_cell.angle_alpha   90.00
_cell.angle_beta   90.00
_cell.angle_gamma   90.00
#
_symmetry.space_group_name_H-M   'P 1'
#
loop_
_entity.id
_entity.type
_entity.pdbx_description
1 polymer ?
#
loop_
_entity_poly.entity_id
_entity_poly.type
_entity_poly.pdbx_seq_one_letter_code
_entity_poly.pdbx_strand_id
1 'polypeptide(L)'
;MIATGTDVKPLECLMFMRDVKSKNYFEQMKGRGTRVMKADDLQKVSPSAQAKTHYVIVDAVGVTKSLKTASQPLDSKPSIPFKDLAMGLMMGDRSEETVSSLAARLARLDHKLSADDHQKITAEAGTSLNAIVSDLFNAIDPDKVEADAKAAGHPEPDDAAMQTAREVRIKQAANIFTGPLINLMDTVRRDNEQTIDHENLDTLLRTEWAGSVAENAQQITREFEAYLDENRDQIEALTIYFNPPARRSEVTYAMIKDVLQKLTNDRPRLAPLTVWQAYAHLDEYKGSNPASDLTALVVLIRRVTGLDATLTPHTERVRRNFQNWVLNRHAGHGEKFTEEQMEWLRMIRDHLATSFTIERDDLDMAPFDGRGGLGQMYALFGDGMDDMMTEVNKALSA
;
A
#
# COMPACT_ATOMS: atom_id res chain seq x y z
N MET A 1 19.38 43.36 5.38
CA MET A 1 19.11 42.77 6.71
C MET A 1 17.60 42.79 6.92
N ILE A 2 16.92 41.64 6.88
CA ILE A 2 15.45 41.51 7.03
C ILE A 2 15.09 41.62 8.53
N ALA A 3 15.54 42.69 9.17
CA ALA A 3 15.43 42.92 10.61
C ALA A 3 14.08 43.56 10.97
N THR A 4 13.57 44.43 10.10
CA THR A 4 12.39 45.27 10.33
C THR A 4 11.70 45.55 8.98
N GLY A 5 10.36 45.49 8.96
CA GLY A 5 9.55 46.09 7.86
C GLY A 5 9.07 45.18 6.72
N THR A 6 9.60 43.98 6.51
CA THR A 6 9.12 43.07 5.45
C THR A 6 8.16 42.00 5.99
N ASP A 7 6.92 42.01 5.51
CA ASP A 7 5.93 40.95 5.72
C ASP A 7 6.19 39.81 4.74
N VAL A 8 6.71 38.68 5.23
CA VAL A 8 6.94 37.48 4.43
C VAL A 8 6.09 36.35 4.99
N LYS A 9 4.79 36.34 4.65
CA LYS A 9 3.86 35.25 5.03
C LYS A 9 4.33 33.86 4.61
N PRO A 10 4.95 33.66 3.41
CA PRO A 10 5.44 32.34 2.97
C PRO A 10 6.68 31.82 3.70
N LEU A 11 7.16 32.46 4.77
CA LEU A 11 8.39 32.03 5.43
C LEU A 11 8.22 30.64 6.10
N GLU A 12 8.88 29.63 5.54
CA GLU A 12 8.85 28.22 6.02
C GLU A 12 10.15 27.79 6.72
N CYS A 13 11.27 28.49 6.51
CA CYS A 13 12.56 28.19 7.15
C CYS A 13 13.27 29.47 7.60
N LEU A 14 13.68 29.51 8.87
CA LEU A 14 14.47 30.58 9.46
C LEU A 14 15.81 30.02 9.94
N MET A 15 16.89 30.39 9.27
CA MET A 15 18.23 29.89 9.58
C MET A 15 19.10 30.95 10.29
N PHE A 16 19.58 30.63 11.48
CA PHE A 16 20.54 31.44 12.23
C PHE A 16 21.98 31.03 11.89
N MET A 17 22.63 31.86 11.10
CA MET A 17 24.06 31.73 10.74
C MET A 17 24.97 32.66 11.57
N ARG A 18 24.39 33.51 12.42
CA ARG A 18 25.08 34.47 13.29
C ARG A 18 24.32 34.61 14.60
N ASP A 19 25.07 34.88 15.68
CA ASP A 19 24.47 35.04 17.01
C ASP A 19 23.57 36.27 17.10
N VAL A 20 22.53 36.17 17.93
CA VAL A 20 21.53 37.22 18.18
C VAL A 20 21.64 37.72 19.62
N LYS A 21 22.20 38.92 19.76
CA LYS A 21 22.51 39.49 21.08
C LYS A 21 21.25 39.85 21.89
N SER A 22 20.19 40.34 21.24
CA SER A 22 18.96 40.83 21.90
C SER A 22 17.82 39.80 21.91
N LYS A 23 17.23 39.56 23.10
CA LYS A 23 16.05 38.69 23.30
C LYS A 23 14.84 39.15 22.51
N ASN A 24 14.52 40.45 22.56
CA ASN A 24 13.39 41.01 21.82
C ASN A 24 13.57 40.86 20.31
N TYR A 25 14.81 41.01 19.83
CA TYR A 25 15.11 40.86 18.41
C TYR A 25 14.98 39.40 17.94
N PHE A 26 15.38 38.45 18.79
CA PHE A 26 15.16 37.02 18.53
C PHE A 26 13.66 36.67 18.45
N GLU A 27 12.82 37.15 19.36
CA GLU A 27 11.37 36.92 19.32
C GLU A 27 10.72 37.58 18.09
N GLN A 28 11.17 38.78 17.69
CA GLN A 28 10.71 39.40 16.45
C GLN A 28 11.07 38.57 15.21
N MET A 29 12.26 37.96 15.18
CA MET A 29 12.67 37.06 14.10
C MET A 29 11.81 35.81 14.06
N LYS A 30 11.54 35.18 15.22
CA LYS A 30 10.63 34.03 15.32
C LYS A 30 9.21 34.38 14.85
N GLY A 31 8.68 35.51 15.28
CA GLY A 31 7.33 35.98 14.92
C GLY A 31 7.12 36.26 13.42
N ARG A 32 8.17 36.22 12.59
CA ARG A 32 8.02 36.25 11.12
C ARG A 32 7.52 34.91 10.59
N GLY A 33 7.95 33.80 11.19
CA GLY A 33 7.57 32.45 10.78
C GLY A 33 6.14 32.06 11.16
N THR A 34 5.58 32.67 12.21
CA THR A 34 4.25 32.34 12.76
C THR A 34 3.07 32.87 11.93
N ARG A 35 3.33 33.62 10.86
CA ARG A 35 2.26 34.16 10.00
C ARG A 35 1.54 33.02 9.27
N VAL A 36 0.23 32.94 9.45
CA VAL A 36 -0.64 31.98 8.77
C VAL A 36 -0.90 32.43 7.33
N MET A 37 -0.98 31.47 6.42
CA MET A 37 -1.20 31.68 5.00
C MET A 37 -2.11 30.57 4.45
N LYS A 38 -2.96 30.90 3.47
CA LYS A 38 -3.79 29.89 2.79
C LYS A 38 -2.92 28.98 1.91
N ALA A 39 -3.32 27.72 1.78
CA ALA A 39 -2.65 26.72 0.95
C ALA A 39 -2.44 27.21 -0.50
N ASP A 40 -3.51 27.69 -1.15
CA ASP A 40 -3.46 28.18 -2.53
C ASP A 40 -2.48 29.34 -2.73
N ASP A 41 -2.36 30.22 -1.72
CA ASP A 41 -1.45 31.35 -1.80
C ASP A 41 0.02 30.92 -1.61
N LEU A 42 0.27 29.90 -0.79
CA LEU A 42 1.60 29.31 -0.62
C LEU A 42 2.03 28.59 -1.90
N GLN A 43 1.14 27.81 -2.51
CA GLN A 43 1.43 27.08 -3.76
C GLN A 43 1.83 28.01 -4.91
N LYS A 44 1.31 29.24 -4.96
CA LYS A 44 1.71 30.24 -5.97
C LYS A 44 3.19 30.63 -5.89
N VAL A 45 3.80 30.56 -4.71
CA VAL A 45 5.19 30.96 -4.47
C VAL A 45 6.12 29.76 -4.22
N SER A 46 5.57 28.65 -3.76
CA SER A 46 6.23 27.37 -3.52
C SER A 46 5.36 26.24 -4.11
N PRO A 47 5.44 25.96 -5.42
CA PRO A 47 4.54 25.02 -6.12
C PRO A 47 4.50 23.60 -5.54
N SER A 48 5.58 23.17 -4.88
CA SER A 48 5.68 21.87 -4.23
C SER A 48 5.11 21.82 -2.80
N ALA A 49 4.77 22.97 -2.21
CA ALA A 49 4.27 23.05 -0.83
C ALA A 49 2.75 22.95 -0.78
N GLN A 50 2.20 21.94 -0.11
CA GLN A 50 0.74 21.76 -0.02
C GLN A 50 0.08 22.82 0.87
N ALA A 51 0.58 23.02 2.09
CA ALA A 51 0.09 24.01 3.05
C ALA A 51 1.16 24.36 4.09
N LYS A 52 1.09 25.58 4.63
CA LYS A 52 1.99 26.02 5.70
C LYS A 52 1.50 25.45 7.04
N THR A 53 2.04 24.28 7.41
CA THR A 53 1.71 23.62 8.69
C THR A 53 2.59 24.06 9.85
N HIS A 54 3.83 24.46 9.55
CA HIS A 54 4.80 24.94 10.51
C HIS A 54 5.91 25.71 9.78
N TYR A 55 6.88 26.25 10.53
CA TYR A 55 8.14 26.72 9.99
C TYR A 55 9.28 26.13 10.83
N VAL A 56 10.42 25.91 10.20
CA VAL A 56 11.59 25.31 10.85
C VAL A 56 12.57 26.41 11.23
N ILE A 57 13.12 26.30 12.45
CA ILE A 57 14.27 27.11 12.88
C ILE A 57 15.50 26.23 12.81
N VAL A 58 16.47 26.63 11.98
CA VAL A 58 17.79 25.98 11.91
C VAL A 58 18.78 26.88 12.62
N ASP A 59 19.33 26.41 13.73
CA ASP A 59 20.28 27.16 14.53
C ASP A 59 21.68 26.56 14.45
N ALA A 60 22.52 27.13 13.58
CA ALA A 60 23.88 26.64 13.35
C ALA A 60 24.90 27.15 14.38
N VAL A 61 24.52 28.11 15.23
CA VAL A 61 25.45 28.84 16.12
C VAL A 61 25.06 28.79 17.61
N GLY A 62 23.93 28.16 17.94
CA GLY A 62 23.50 27.93 19.32
C GLY A 62 22.69 29.06 19.95
N VAL A 63 22.06 29.93 19.16
CA VAL A 63 21.17 31.01 19.64
C VAL A 63 20.06 30.47 20.55
N THR A 64 19.45 29.35 20.17
CA THR A 64 18.35 28.67 20.87
C THR A 64 18.77 28.03 22.20
N LYS A 65 20.05 27.73 22.38
CA LYS A 65 20.60 27.18 23.63
C LYS A 65 20.84 28.26 24.70
N SER A 66 20.99 29.51 24.27
CA SER A 66 21.02 30.64 25.18
C SER A 66 19.58 30.99 25.58
N LEU A 67 19.19 30.71 26.84
CA LEU A 67 17.86 30.97 27.39
C LEU A 67 17.42 32.42 27.15
N LYS A 68 16.68 32.66 26.05
CA LYS A 68 16.18 33.98 25.65
C LYS A 68 14.78 33.88 25.04
N THR A 69 13.89 33.09 25.62
CA THR A 69 12.60 32.85 24.97
C THR A 69 11.50 32.66 25.99
N ALA A 70 10.38 33.38 25.79
CA ALA A 70 9.16 33.17 26.57
C ALA A 70 8.23 32.14 25.90
N SER A 71 8.39 31.93 24.59
CA SER A 71 7.58 31.02 23.77
C SER A 71 8.33 29.74 23.42
N GLN A 72 7.87 28.59 23.93
CA GLN A 72 8.43 27.27 23.59
C GLN A 72 7.64 26.59 22.45
N PRO A 73 8.30 25.78 21.61
CA PRO A 73 7.60 24.93 20.65
C PRO A 73 6.71 23.91 21.39
N LEU A 74 5.55 23.59 20.82
CA LEU A 74 4.68 22.54 21.34
C LEU A 74 5.32 21.15 21.18
N ASP A 75 6.08 20.92 20.10
CA ASP A 75 6.87 19.69 19.93
C ASP A 75 8.23 19.81 20.63
N SER A 76 8.29 19.31 21.86
CA SER A 76 9.48 19.34 22.75
C SER A 76 10.41 18.14 22.57
N LYS A 77 9.90 17.01 22.03
CA LYS A 77 10.63 15.75 21.80
C LYS A 77 10.78 15.41 20.29
N PRO A 78 11.40 16.27 19.45
CA PRO A 78 11.43 16.09 18.00
C PRO A 78 12.23 14.84 17.54
N SER A 79 13.15 14.34 18.36
CA SER A 79 13.96 13.14 18.07
C SER A 79 13.24 11.83 18.33
N ILE A 80 12.14 11.84 19.08
CA ILE A 80 11.36 10.63 19.39
C ILE A 80 10.32 10.43 18.28
N PRO A 81 10.21 9.24 17.66
CA PRO A 81 9.19 8.95 16.66
C PRO A 81 7.75 9.13 17.15
N PHE A 82 6.82 9.43 16.23
CA PHE A 82 5.39 9.57 16.53
C PHE A 82 4.81 8.34 17.25
N LYS A 83 5.09 7.15 16.70
CA LYS A 83 4.59 5.87 17.22
C LYS A 83 5.03 5.63 18.67
N ASP A 84 6.27 5.98 19.00
CA ASP A 84 6.83 5.78 20.33
C ASP A 84 6.21 6.74 21.35
N LEU A 85 5.91 7.99 20.96
CA LEU A 85 5.17 8.93 21.83
C LEU A 85 3.76 8.41 22.12
N ALA A 86 3.05 7.93 21.09
CA ALA A 86 1.69 7.42 21.25
C ALA A 86 1.65 6.11 22.06
N MET A 87 2.58 5.19 21.80
CA MET A 87 2.73 3.95 22.59
C MET A 87 3.17 4.24 24.02
N GLY A 88 4.06 5.20 24.23
CA GLY A 88 4.48 5.64 25.56
C GLY A 88 3.29 6.15 26.37
N LEU A 89 2.46 7.02 25.78
CA LEU A 89 1.25 7.54 26.43
C LEU A 89 0.25 6.42 26.77
N MET A 90 0.06 5.46 25.86
CA MET A 90 -0.76 4.26 26.07
C MET A 90 -0.21 3.37 27.21
N MET A 91 1.11 3.20 27.29
CA MET A 91 1.78 2.36 28.30
C MET A 91 1.93 3.06 29.68
N GLY A 92 1.63 4.35 29.77
CA GLY A 92 1.59 5.07 31.04
C GLY A 92 2.57 6.23 31.19
N ASP A 93 3.24 6.69 30.14
CA ASP A 93 3.95 7.98 30.15
C ASP A 93 2.93 9.11 30.37
N ARG A 94 3.17 9.95 31.37
CA ARG A 94 2.33 11.11 31.72
C ARG A 94 3.10 12.42 31.71
N SER A 95 4.24 12.45 31.04
CA SER A 95 5.01 13.68 30.87
C SER A 95 4.27 14.66 29.96
N GLU A 96 4.19 15.91 30.41
CA GLU A 96 3.62 17.02 29.64
C GLU A 96 4.30 17.17 28.28
N GLU A 97 5.62 16.97 28.23
CA GLU A 97 6.41 17.00 27.01
C GLU A 97 5.94 15.98 25.98
N THR A 98 5.66 14.73 26.39
CA THR A 98 5.16 13.68 25.48
C THR A 98 3.78 14.03 24.96
N VAL A 99 2.89 14.51 25.83
CA VAL A 99 1.51 14.89 25.45
C VAL A 99 1.53 16.08 24.47
N SER A 100 2.29 17.13 24.78
CA SER A 100 2.41 18.31 23.94
C SER A 100 3.00 17.98 22.56
N SER A 101 4.06 17.15 22.52
CA SER A 101 4.65 16.68 21.27
C SER A 101 3.70 15.84 20.43
N LEU A 102 2.95 14.93 21.06
CA LEU A 102 1.97 14.10 20.36
C LEU A 102 0.83 14.97 19.80
N ALA A 103 0.25 15.84 20.63
CA ALA A 103 -0.82 16.76 20.24
C ALA A 103 -0.41 17.65 19.08
N ALA A 104 0.80 18.23 19.12
CA ALA A 104 1.33 19.07 18.05
C ALA A 104 1.53 18.32 16.73
N ARG A 105 1.90 17.04 16.77
CA ARG A 105 2.05 16.20 15.57
C ARG A 105 0.70 15.81 15.00
N LEU A 106 -0.24 15.42 15.85
CA LEU A 106 -1.60 15.09 15.45
C LEU A 106 -2.32 16.30 14.86
N ALA A 107 -2.15 17.50 15.43
CA ALA A 107 -2.68 18.74 14.86
C ALA A 107 -2.13 19.03 13.45
N ARG A 108 -0.84 18.76 13.23
CA ARG A 108 -0.22 18.90 11.90
C ARG A 108 -0.73 17.85 10.92
N LEU A 109 -0.94 16.62 11.38
CA LEU A 109 -1.50 15.54 10.58
C LEU A 109 -2.94 15.87 10.17
N ASP A 110 -3.79 16.30 11.11
CA ASP A 110 -5.20 16.69 10.91
C ASP A 110 -5.41 17.64 9.73
N HIS A 111 -4.50 18.62 9.57
CA HIS A 111 -4.53 19.58 8.47
C HIS A 111 -4.12 19.03 7.09
N LYS A 112 -3.43 17.88 7.04
CA LYS A 112 -2.98 17.24 5.80
C LYS A 112 -3.88 16.10 5.35
N LEU A 113 -4.70 15.54 6.23
CA LEU A 113 -5.51 14.38 5.93
C LEU A 113 -6.61 14.66 4.91
N SER A 114 -6.85 13.66 4.05
CA SER A 114 -8.02 13.60 3.19
C SER A 114 -9.31 13.37 3.99
N ALA A 115 -10.47 13.64 3.38
CA ALA A 115 -11.76 13.35 4.01
C ALA A 115 -11.93 11.86 4.36
N ASP A 116 -11.42 10.97 3.51
CA ASP A 116 -11.48 9.52 3.71
C ASP A 116 -10.61 9.08 4.90
N ASP A 117 -9.43 9.65 5.06
CA ASP A 117 -8.55 9.32 6.19
C ASP A 117 -9.12 9.84 7.53
N HIS A 118 -9.76 11.02 7.51
CA HIS A 118 -10.52 11.52 8.66
C HIS A 118 -11.64 10.55 9.06
N GLN A 119 -12.36 9.98 8.09
CA GLN A 119 -13.41 8.99 8.35
C GLN A 119 -12.85 7.69 8.94
N LYS A 120 -11.75 7.15 8.41
CA LYS A 120 -11.10 5.94 8.94
C LYS A 120 -10.68 6.13 10.40
N ILE A 121 -10.02 7.25 10.72
CA ILE A 121 -9.59 7.55 12.11
C ILE A 121 -10.80 7.72 13.02
N THR A 122 -11.85 8.40 12.56
CA THR A 122 -13.07 8.61 13.34
C THR A 122 -13.81 7.30 13.63
N ALA A 123 -13.85 6.38 12.66
CA ALA A 123 -14.47 5.07 12.81
C ALA A 123 -13.75 4.20 13.85
N GLU A 124 -12.41 4.24 13.89
CA GLU A 124 -11.60 3.48 14.84
C GLU A 124 -11.56 4.12 16.23
N ALA A 125 -11.43 5.45 16.31
CA ALA A 125 -11.30 6.17 17.58
C ALA A 125 -12.65 6.48 18.27
N GLY A 126 -13.76 6.42 17.52
CA GLY A 126 -15.10 6.82 17.99
C GLY A 126 -15.30 8.33 18.11
N THR A 127 -14.30 9.15 17.78
CA THR A 127 -14.35 10.61 17.78
C THR A 127 -13.41 11.18 16.72
N SER A 128 -13.54 12.46 16.39
CA SER A 128 -12.70 13.09 15.37
C SER A 128 -11.26 13.32 15.84
N LEU A 129 -10.32 13.30 14.91
CA LEU A 129 -8.91 13.58 15.20
C LEU A 129 -8.72 14.96 15.87
N ASN A 130 -9.46 15.97 15.40
CA ASN A 130 -9.48 17.30 15.99
C ASN A 130 -9.89 17.30 17.48
N ALA A 131 -10.89 16.48 17.85
CA ALA A 131 -11.30 16.33 19.25
C ALA A 131 -10.19 15.69 20.09
N ILE A 132 -9.53 14.65 19.58
CA ILE A 132 -8.39 13.99 20.24
C ILE A 132 -7.27 15.02 20.50
N VAL A 133 -6.94 15.84 19.50
CA VAL A 133 -5.94 16.91 19.63
C VAL A 133 -6.35 17.93 20.69
N SER A 134 -7.61 18.36 20.68
CA SER A 134 -8.13 19.31 21.69
C SER A 134 -8.04 18.72 23.09
N ASP A 135 -8.42 17.46 23.27
CA ASP A 135 -8.38 16.77 24.56
C ASP A 135 -6.96 16.64 25.11
N LEU A 136 -5.98 16.35 24.25
CA LEU A 136 -4.58 16.32 24.66
C LEU A 136 -4.05 17.69 25.10
N PHE A 137 -4.39 18.78 24.39
CA PHE A 137 -4.01 20.12 24.84
C PHE A 137 -4.73 20.52 26.14
N ASN A 138 -6.01 20.17 26.25
CA ASN A 138 -6.78 20.37 27.47
C ASN A 138 -6.24 19.56 28.64
N ALA A 139 -5.54 18.45 28.38
CA ALA A 139 -4.92 17.59 29.39
C ALA A 139 -3.73 18.25 30.11
N ILE A 140 -3.06 19.18 29.44
CA ILE A 140 -1.89 19.91 29.95
C ILE A 140 -2.16 21.39 30.20
N ASP A 141 -3.41 21.83 30.03
CA ASP A 141 -3.86 23.21 30.27
C ASP A 141 -3.77 23.54 31.78
N PRO A 142 -2.93 24.52 32.19
CA PRO A 142 -2.73 24.86 33.60
C PRO A 142 -4.01 25.26 34.32
N ASP A 143 -4.89 26.02 33.67
CA ASP A 143 -6.11 26.54 34.29
C ASP A 143 -7.08 25.40 34.60
N LYS A 144 -7.16 24.42 33.68
CA LYS A 144 -8.03 23.27 33.86
C LYS A 144 -7.46 22.26 34.85
N VAL A 145 -6.14 22.08 34.88
CA VAL A 145 -5.46 21.27 35.90
C VAL A 145 -5.67 21.87 37.29
N GLU A 146 -5.59 23.20 37.43
CA GLU A 146 -5.87 23.90 38.69
C GLU A 146 -7.31 23.72 39.13
N ALA A 147 -8.27 23.81 38.20
CA ALA A 147 -9.68 23.56 38.49
C ALA A 147 -9.94 22.13 39.01
N ASP A 148 -9.29 21.13 38.42
CA ASP A 148 -9.39 19.73 38.87
C ASP A 148 -8.77 19.53 40.26
N ALA A 149 -7.60 20.15 40.52
CA ALA A 149 -6.95 20.10 41.82
C ALA A 149 -7.82 20.74 42.91
N LYS A 150 -8.46 21.88 42.61
CA LYS A 150 -9.44 22.53 43.50
C LYS A 150 -10.66 21.65 43.75
N ALA A 151 -11.21 21.04 42.71
CA ALA A 151 -12.33 20.11 42.82
C ALA A 151 -11.99 18.86 43.65
N ALA A 152 -10.72 18.44 43.65
CA ALA A 152 -10.20 17.33 44.46
C ALA A 152 -9.96 17.71 45.93
N GLY A 153 -10.23 18.96 46.35
CA GLY A 153 -10.15 19.40 47.74
C GLY A 153 -8.94 20.28 48.07
N HIS A 154 -8.20 20.77 47.06
CA HIS A 154 -7.06 21.67 47.25
C HIS A 154 -7.41 23.12 46.80
N PRO A 155 -8.03 23.95 47.66
CA PRO A 155 -8.49 25.29 47.28
C PRO A 155 -7.35 26.23 46.83
N GLU A 156 -6.16 26.05 47.40
CA GLU A 156 -4.89 26.59 46.90
C GLU A 156 -3.97 25.41 46.59
N PRO A 157 -3.99 24.89 45.35
CA PRO A 157 -3.22 23.70 45.01
C PRO A 157 -1.73 24.02 44.96
N ASP A 158 -0.93 23.19 45.63
CA ASP A 158 0.52 23.20 45.51
C ASP A 158 0.97 22.41 44.26
N ASP A 159 2.27 22.43 43.98
CA ASP A 159 2.84 21.76 42.80
C ASP A 159 2.52 20.25 42.77
N ALA A 160 2.42 19.60 43.94
CA ALA A 160 2.11 18.18 44.05
C ALA A 160 0.64 17.88 43.71
N ALA A 161 -0.29 18.71 44.19
CA ALA A 161 -1.70 18.62 43.82
C ALA A 161 -1.91 18.88 42.32
N MET A 162 -1.22 19.87 41.76
CA MET A 162 -1.23 20.17 40.33
C MET A 162 -0.71 18.99 39.50
N GLN A 163 0.39 18.37 39.90
CA GLN A 163 0.95 17.20 39.21
C GLN A 163 -0.01 16.01 39.25
N THR A 164 -0.62 15.74 40.40
CA THR A 164 -1.58 14.64 40.57
C THR A 164 -2.81 14.84 39.68
N ALA A 165 -3.39 16.04 39.67
CA ALA A 165 -4.52 16.39 38.81
C ALA A 165 -4.17 16.24 37.32
N ARG A 166 -2.97 16.69 36.92
CA ARG A 166 -2.47 16.55 35.55
C ARG A 166 -2.34 15.08 35.15
N GLU A 167 -1.74 14.24 35.99
CA GLU A 167 -1.56 12.82 35.69
C GLU A 167 -2.89 12.08 35.50
N VAL A 168 -3.90 12.42 36.31
CA VAL A 168 -5.27 11.89 36.18
C VAL A 168 -5.90 12.33 34.87
N ARG A 169 -5.77 13.60 34.52
CA ARG A 169 -6.33 14.14 33.28
C ARG A 169 -5.64 13.57 32.03
N ILE A 170 -4.31 13.48 32.03
CA ILE A 170 -3.56 12.81 30.97
C ILE A 170 -3.96 11.33 30.89
N LYS A 171 -4.22 10.66 32.02
CA LYS A 171 -4.76 9.28 32.03
C LYS A 171 -6.02 9.16 31.20
N GLN A 172 -6.96 10.09 31.42
CA GLN A 172 -8.25 10.08 30.76
C GLN A 172 -8.09 10.32 29.25
N ALA A 173 -7.29 11.31 28.87
CA ALA A 173 -6.99 11.59 27.46
C ALA A 173 -6.22 10.45 26.77
N ALA A 174 -5.38 9.71 27.51
CA ALA A 174 -4.62 8.58 26.99
C ALA A 174 -5.48 7.34 26.69
N ASN A 175 -6.67 7.20 27.31
CA ASN A 175 -7.49 5.99 27.18
C ASN A 175 -7.98 5.70 25.75
N ILE A 176 -8.05 6.73 24.91
CA ILE A 176 -8.46 6.58 23.51
C ILE A 176 -7.39 5.88 22.66
N PHE A 177 -6.12 5.92 23.08
CA PHE A 177 -5.03 5.34 22.32
C PHE A 177 -4.99 3.83 22.50
N THR A 178 -5.36 3.12 21.45
CA THR A 178 -5.26 1.66 21.34
C THR A 178 -4.16 1.29 20.34
N GLY A 179 -3.63 0.06 20.43
CA GLY A 179 -2.66 -0.45 19.46
C GLY A 179 -3.13 -0.33 18.00
N PRO A 180 -4.37 -0.76 17.66
CA PRO A 180 -4.95 -0.56 16.34
C PRO A 180 -5.01 0.91 15.90
N LEU A 181 -5.50 1.82 16.76
CA LEU A 181 -5.59 3.24 16.44
C LEU A 181 -4.21 3.86 16.19
N ILE A 182 -3.23 3.57 17.05
CA ILE A 182 -1.85 4.06 16.89
C ILE A 182 -1.26 3.58 15.56
N ASN A 183 -1.45 2.30 15.21
CA ASN A 183 -0.96 1.75 13.95
C ASN A 183 -1.65 2.40 12.75
N LEU A 184 -2.98 2.60 12.80
CA LEU A 184 -3.72 3.29 11.75
C LEU A 184 -3.19 4.72 11.55
N MET A 185 -3.04 5.49 12.62
CA MET A 185 -2.51 6.86 12.56
C MET A 185 -1.07 6.89 12.03
N ASP A 186 -0.22 5.92 12.41
CA ASP A 186 1.15 5.82 11.89
C ASP A 186 1.18 5.49 10.40
N THR A 187 0.32 4.58 9.93
CA THR A 187 0.18 4.24 8.51
C THR A 187 -0.31 5.45 7.70
N VAL A 188 -1.42 6.06 8.11
CA VAL A 188 -1.97 7.24 7.44
C VAL A 188 -0.95 8.38 7.38
N ARG A 189 -0.19 8.60 8.46
CA ARG A 189 0.92 9.55 8.49
C ARG A 189 1.99 9.21 7.45
N ARG A 190 2.44 7.94 7.39
CA ARG A 190 3.46 7.51 6.42
C ARG A 190 2.99 7.73 4.99
N ASP A 191 1.74 7.38 4.69
CA ASP A 191 1.18 7.54 3.35
C ASP A 191 1.10 9.01 2.93
N ASN A 192 0.81 9.91 3.87
CA ASN A 192 0.74 11.36 3.62
C ASN A 192 2.10 12.08 3.64
N GLU A 193 3.09 11.56 4.38
CA GLU A 193 4.41 12.17 4.52
C GLU A 193 5.47 11.56 3.58
N GLN A 194 5.19 10.41 2.97
CA GLN A 194 6.05 9.83 1.93
C GLN A 194 5.81 10.51 0.59
N THR A 195 6.76 11.31 0.16
CA THR A 195 6.84 11.78 -1.23
C THR A 195 7.48 10.68 -2.07
N ILE A 196 6.70 10.05 -2.95
CA ILE A 196 7.21 9.09 -3.94
C ILE A 196 7.59 9.88 -5.21
N ASP A 197 8.87 9.83 -5.59
CA ASP A 197 9.34 10.43 -6.84
C ASP A 197 8.91 9.55 -8.03
N HIS A 198 7.97 10.06 -8.82
CA HIS A 198 7.48 9.39 -10.04
C HIS A 198 8.19 9.88 -11.31
N GLU A 199 9.03 10.92 -11.23
CA GLU A 199 9.69 11.54 -12.39
C GLU A 199 11.13 11.02 -12.57
N ASN A 200 11.88 10.89 -11.47
CA ASN A 200 13.23 10.30 -11.48
C ASN A 200 13.17 8.84 -11.01
N LEU A 201 12.51 8.00 -11.80
CA LEU A 201 12.50 6.57 -11.51
C LEU A 201 13.89 5.99 -11.71
N ASP A 202 14.48 5.50 -10.62
CA ASP A 202 15.72 4.72 -10.69
C ASP A 202 15.54 3.56 -11.66
N THR A 203 16.52 3.39 -12.55
CA THR A 203 16.53 2.27 -13.49
C THR A 203 17.27 1.10 -12.87
N LEU A 204 16.60 -0.03 -12.73
CA LEU A 204 17.23 -1.25 -12.24
C LEU A 204 18.35 -1.68 -13.21
N LEU A 205 19.59 -1.39 -12.85
CA LEU A 205 20.77 -1.79 -13.64
C LEU A 205 21.06 -3.28 -13.52
N ARG A 206 20.81 -3.87 -12.35
CA ARG A 206 21.00 -5.31 -12.08
C ARG A 206 20.20 -5.75 -10.86
N THR A 207 19.36 -6.77 -11.00
CA THR A 207 18.85 -7.57 -9.87
C THR A 207 19.84 -8.69 -9.61
N GLU A 208 20.55 -8.64 -8.51
CA GLU A 208 21.32 -9.78 -8.01
C GLU A 208 20.89 -10.13 -6.60
N TRP A 209 20.90 -11.42 -6.32
CA TRP A 209 20.67 -11.93 -4.99
C TRP A 209 21.91 -11.66 -4.12
N ALA A 210 21.70 -11.21 -2.88
CA ALA A 210 22.79 -11.15 -1.90
C ALA A 210 23.17 -12.58 -1.49
N GLY A 211 24.39 -13.02 -1.83
CA GLY A 211 24.90 -14.37 -1.53
C GLY A 211 24.88 -15.32 -2.74
N SER A 212 24.85 -16.63 -2.50
CA SER A 212 24.76 -17.62 -3.57
C SER A 212 23.40 -17.53 -4.27
N VAL A 213 23.40 -17.08 -5.53
CA VAL A 213 22.20 -16.92 -6.37
C VAL A 213 21.39 -18.21 -6.42
N ALA A 214 22.05 -19.36 -6.56
CA ALA A 214 21.40 -20.66 -6.63
C ALA A 214 20.73 -21.06 -5.30
N GLU A 215 21.38 -20.80 -4.16
CA GLU A 215 20.81 -21.16 -2.84
C GLU A 215 19.58 -20.31 -2.51
N ASN A 216 19.63 -19.00 -2.79
CA ASN A 216 18.50 -18.11 -2.61
C ASN A 216 17.32 -18.48 -3.51
N ALA A 217 17.58 -18.79 -4.78
CA ALA A 217 16.55 -19.26 -5.71
C ALA A 217 15.93 -20.58 -5.24
N GLN A 218 16.74 -21.52 -4.75
CA GLN A 218 16.23 -22.77 -4.16
C GLN A 218 15.39 -22.53 -2.90
N GLN A 219 15.79 -21.58 -2.05
CA GLN A 219 15.01 -21.25 -0.87
C GLN A 219 13.64 -20.67 -1.23
N ILE A 220 13.59 -19.71 -2.15
CA ILE A 220 12.34 -19.06 -2.57
C ILE A 220 11.39 -20.06 -3.24
N THR A 221 11.92 -20.93 -4.10
CA THR A 221 11.11 -21.98 -4.74
C THR A 221 10.55 -22.96 -3.72
N ARG A 222 11.34 -23.41 -2.73
CA ARG A 222 10.84 -24.26 -1.63
C ARG A 222 9.80 -23.56 -0.75
N GLU A 223 10.03 -22.30 -0.40
CA GLU A 223 9.07 -21.52 0.41
C GLU A 223 7.74 -21.33 -0.35
N PHE A 224 7.81 -21.11 -1.65
CA PHE A 224 6.62 -21.00 -2.50
C PHE A 224 5.89 -22.34 -2.64
N GLU A 225 6.60 -23.44 -2.87
CA GLU A 225 6.04 -24.79 -2.91
C GLU A 225 5.32 -25.15 -1.60
N ALA A 226 5.97 -24.92 -0.47
CA ALA A 226 5.38 -25.15 0.85
C ALA A 226 4.12 -24.31 1.04
N TYR A 227 4.15 -23.02 0.67
CA TYR A 227 2.98 -22.16 0.78
C TYR A 227 1.80 -22.64 -0.06
N LEU A 228 2.04 -23.07 -1.31
CA LEU A 228 0.98 -23.60 -2.17
C LEU A 228 0.39 -24.90 -1.62
N ASP A 229 1.20 -25.77 -1.02
CA ASP A 229 0.73 -27.01 -0.42
C ASP A 229 -0.07 -26.78 0.86
N GLU A 230 0.39 -25.88 1.74
CA GLU A 230 -0.33 -25.47 2.97
C GLU A 230 -1.71 -24.85 2.69
N ASN A 231 -1.86 -24.19 1.54
CA ASN A 231 -3.10 -23.52 1.14
C ASN A 231 -3.92 -24.31 0.11
N ARG A 232 -3.52 -25.54 -0.23
CA ARG A 232 -4.17 -26.38 -1.25
C ARG A 232 -5.67 -26.48 -1.08
N ASP A 233 -6.13 -26.74 0.14
CA ASP A 233 -7.54 -26.99 0.46
C ASP A 233 -8.29 -25.72 0.88
N GLN A 234 -7.60 -24.58 0.96
CA GLN A 234 -8.17 -23.29 1.39
C GLN A 234 -8.57 -22.40 0.20
N ILE A 235 -7.95 -22.60 -0.97
CA ILE A 235 -8.18 -21.80 -2.16
C ILE A 235 -8.61 -22.71 -3.31
N GLU A 236 -9.79 -22.47 -3.86
CA GLU A 236 -10.41 -23.34 -4.87
C GLU A 236 -9.52 -23.57 -6.09
N ALA A 237 -8.83 -22.52 -6.58
CA ALA A 237 -7.90 -22.64 -7.69
C ALA A 237 -6.79 -23.67 -7.41
N LEU A 238 -6.19 -23.62 -6.22
CA LEU A 238 -5.14 -24.55 -5.81
C LEU A 238 -5.71 -25.96 -5.66
N THR A 239 -6.89 -26.10 -5.06
CA THR A 239 -7.59 -27.38 -4.95
C THR A 239 -7.75 -28.03 -6.33
N ILE A 240 -8.11 -27.26 -7.36
CA ILE A 240 -8.28 -27.76 -8.73
C ILE A 240 -6.93 -28.18 -9.35
N TYR A 241 -5.87 -27.39 -9.18
CA TYR A 241 -4.55 -27.71 -9.75
C TYR A 241 -3.90 -28.94 -9.11
N PHE A 242 -4.05 -29.10 -7.79
CA PHE A 242 -3.46 -30.20 -7.03
C PHE A 242 -4.27 -31.49 -7.05
N ASN A 243 -5.57 -31.43 -7.37
CA ASN A 243 -6.48 -32.59 -7.41
C ASN A 243 -6.93 -32.89 -8.88
N PRO A 244 -8.03 -33.63 -9.18
CA PRO A 244 -8.15 -34.42 -10.41
C PRO A 244 -8.11 -33.59 -11.72
N PRO A 245 -7.48 -34.12 -12.80
CA PRO A 245 -7.27 -33.40 -14.06
C PRO A 245 -8.52 -32.86 -14.76
N ALA A 246 -9.69 -33.44 -14.48
CA ALA A 246 -10.93 -33.13 -15.19
C ALA A 246 -11.48 -31.73 -14.92
N ARG A 247 -11.17 -31.13 -13.76
CA ARG A 247 -11.71 -29.82 -13.35
C ARG A 247 -10.83 -28.63 -13.75
N ARG A 248 -9.69 -28.85 -14.40
CA ARG A 248 -8.72 -27.77 -14.70
C ARG A 248 -9.25 -26.73 -15.68
N SER A 249 -10.20 -27.11 -16.53
CA SER A 249 -10.92 -26.18 -17.41
C SER A 249 -11.89 -25.27 -16.67
N GLU A 250 -12.17 -25.51 -15.39
CA GLU A 250 -13.04 -24.68 -14.55
C GLU A 250 -12.27 -23.53 -13.88
N VAL A 251 -10.94 -23.47 -14.00
CA VAL A 251 -10.13 -22.42 -13.36
C VAL A 251 -10.36 -21.10 -14.06
N THR A 252 -11.00 -20.16 -13.36
CA THR A 252 -11.29 -18.83 -13.89
C THR A 252 -10.23 -17.80 -13.47
N TYR A 253 -10.25 -16.64 -14.14
CA TYR A 253 -9.40 -15.50 -13.78
C TYR A 253 -9.62 -15.03 -12.33
N ALA A 254 -10.88 -15.04 -11.85
CA ALA A 254 -11.22 -14.65 -10.48
C ALA A 254 -10.55 -15.57 -9.46
N MET A 255 -10.59 -16.89 -9.69
CA MET A 255 -9.95 -17.87 -8.81
C MET A 255 -8.43 -17.66 -8.69
N ILE A 256 -7.74 -17.35 -9.79
CA ILE A 256 -6.29 -17.04 -9.75
C ILE A 256 -6.02 -15.72 -9.04
N LYS A 257 -6.89 -14.72 -9.24
CA LYS A 257 -6.79 -13.43 -8.55
C LYS A 257 -6.91 -13.59 -7.03
N ASP A 258 -7.76 -14.48 -6.55
CA ASP A 258 -7.89 -14.78 -5.13
C ASP A 258 -6.59 -15.39 -4.56
N VAL A 259 -5.94 -16.31 -5.30
CA VAL A 259 -4.62 -16.84 -4.93
C VAL A 259 -3.60 -15.70 -4.82
N LEU A 260 -3.56 -14.81 -5.83
CA LEU A 260 -2.62 -13.69 -5.86
C LEU A 260 -2.83 -12.73 -4.68
N GLN A 261 -4.08 -12.39 -4.38
CA GLN A 261 -4.41 -11.48 -3.29
C GLN A 261 -4.00 -12.07 -1.95
N LYS A 262 -4.31 -13.36 -1.71
CA LYS A 262 -3.94 -14.05 -0.48
C LYS A 262 -2.42 -14.19 -0.33
N LEU A 263 -1.72 -14.59 -1.41
CA LEU A 263 -0.27 -14.69 -1.44
C LEU A 263 0.42 -13.35 -1.11
N THR A 264 -0.04 -12.26 -1.74
CA THR A 264 0.54 -10.92 -1.53
C THR A 264 0.34 -10.43 -0.09
N ASN A 265 -0.81 -10.73 0.52
CA ASN A 265 -1.11 -10.35 1.89
C ASN A 265 -0.31 -11.17 2.92
N ASP A 266 -0.25 -12.49 2.72
CA ASP A 266 0.34 -13.41 3.70
C ASP A 266 1.87 -13.42 3.61
N ARG A 267 2.42 -13.36 2.38
CA ARG A 267 3.86 -13.49 2.10
C ARG A 267 4.31 -12.54 0.96
N PRO A 268 4.47 -11.23 1.22
CA PRO A 268 4.89 -10.26 0.20
C PRO A 268 6.21 -10.61 -0.52
N ARG A 269 7.12 -11.34 0.16
CA ARG A 269 8.39 -11.80 -0.42
C ARG A 269 8.21 -12.84 -1.54
N LEU A 270 7.08 -13.53 -1.55
CA LEU A 270 6.74 -14.55 -2.55
C LEU A 270 5.89 -13.96 -3.69
N ALA A 271 6.02 -12.66 -3.98
CA ALA A 271 5.38 -12.04 -5.13
C ALA A 271 5.68 -12.83 -6.42
N PRO A 272 4.71 -13.03 -7.33
CA PRO A 272 4.86 -13.95 -8.45
C PRO A 272 6.07 -13.66 -9.35
N LEU A 273 6.35 -12.40 -9.66
CA LEU A 273 7.53 -12.05 -10.46
C LEU A 273 8.86 -12.38 -9.77
N THR A 274 8.94 -12.27 -8.44
CA THR A 274 10.13 -12.65 -7.67
C THR A 274 10.34 -14.16 -7.72
N VAL A 275 9.27 -14.92 -7.52
CA VAL A 275 9.30 -16.40 -7.58
C VAL A 275 9.61 -16.87 -9.00
N TRP A 276 9.04 -16.20 -10.01
CA TRP A 276 9.34 -16.45 -11.42
C TRP A 276 10.83 -16.33 -11.71
N GLN A 277 11.48 -15.28 -11.24
CA GLN A 277 12.93 -15.09 -11.45
C GLN A 277 13.74 -16.22 -10.81
N ALA A 278 13.32 -16.72 -9.65
CA ALA A 278 13.96 -17.85 -8.99
C ALA A 278 13.84 -19.13 -9.84
N TYR A 279 12.64 -19.49 -10.29
CA TYR A 279 12.46 -20.64 -11.18
C TYR A 279 13.14 -20.44 -12.54
N ALA A 280 13.12 -19.23 -13.11
CA ALA A 280 13.75 -18.95 -14.39
C ALA A 280 15.27 -19.13 -14.33
N HIS A 281 15.88 -18.79 -13.19
CA HIS A 281 17.28 -19.07 -12.94
C HIS A 281 17.56 -20.58 -12.83
N LEU A 282 16.76 -21.31 -12.05
CA LEU A 282 16.94 -22.75 -11.83
C LEU A 282 16.66 -23.61 -13.08
N ASP A 283 15.67 -23.21 -13.87
CA ASP A 283 15.26 -23.89 -15.11
C ASP A 283 16.10 -23.44 -16.33
N GLU A 284 17.09 -22.55 -16.15
CA GLU A 284 17.87 -21.91 -17.22
C GLU A 284 17.01 -21.30 -18.34
N TYR A 285 15.87 -20.70 -17.95
CA TYR A 285 14.87 -20.17 -18.86
C TYR A 285 15.39 -18.96 -19.64
N LYS A 286 15.24 -18.99 -20.97
CA LYS A 286 15.73 -17.96 -21.91
C LYS A 286 14.63 -17.17 -22.62
N GLY A 287 13.36 -17.40 -22.27
CA GLY A 287 12.24 -16.70 -22.88
C GLY A 287 11.97 -15.33 -22.26
N SER A 288 10.91 -14.68 -22.71
CA SER A 288 10.46 -13.40 -22.17
C SER A 288 9.86 -13.56 -20.77
N ASN A 289 9.92 -12.49 -19.98
CA ASN A 289 9.20 -12.40 -18.71
C ASN A 289 7.67 -12.37 -18.96
N PRO A 290 6.88 -12.84 -17.98
CA PRO A 290 5.42 -12.79 -18.04
C PRO A 290 4.94 -11.33 -18.06
N ALA A 291 3.81 -11.09 -18.75
CA ALA A 291 3.25 -9.75 -18.92
C ALA A 291 2.55 -9.21 -17.65
N SER A 292 2.17 -10.09 -16.73
CA SER A 292 1.53 -9.74 -15.45
C SER A 292 1.80 -10.77 -14.36
N ASP A 293 1.62 -10.39 -13.11
CA ASP A 293 1.72 -11.28 -11.94
C ASP A 293 0.78 -12.49 -12.05
N LEU A 294 -0.42 -12.32 -12.60
CA LEU A 294 -1.38 -13.40 -12.77
C LEU A 294 -0.90 -14.43 -13.79
N THR A 295 -0.35 -13.97 -14.92
CA THR A 295 0.23 -14.88 -15.92
C THR A 295 1.46 -15.62 -15.38
N ALA A 296 2.26 -14.95 -14.52
CA ALA A 296 3.37 -15.60 -13.84
C ALA A 296 2.86 -16.68 -12.87
N LEU A 297 1.85 -16.35 -12.07
CA LEU A 297 1.32 -17.22 -11.02
C LEU A 297 0.77 -18.54 -11.58
N VAL A 298 0.09 -18.53 -12.72
CA VAL A 298 -0.42 -19.77 -13.34
C VAL A 298 0.70 -20.69 -13.78
N VAL A 299 1.72 -20.15 -14.44
CA VAL A 299 2.88 -20.95 -14.87
C VAL A 299 3.62 -21.52 -13.65
N LEU A 300 3.75 -20.72 -12.59
CA LEU A 300 4.35 -21.14 -11.33
C LEU A 300 3.57 -22.28 -10.65
N ILE A 301 2.25 -22.15 -10.52
CA ILE A 301 1.40 -23.21 -9.93
C ILE A 301 1.52 -24.50 -10.75
N ARG A 302 1.53 -24.41 -12.09
CA ARG A 302 1.72 -25.58 -12.96
C ARG A 302 3.09 -26.22 -12.84
N ARG A 303 4.14 -25.41 -12.69
CA ARG A 303 5.51 -25.86 -12.44
C ARG A 303 5.61 -26.61 -11.11
N VAL A 304 4.99 -26.09 -10.05
CA VAL A 304 4.96 -26.68 -8.70
C VAL A 304 4.15 -27.98 -8.65
N THR A 305 2.98 -27.99 -9.30
CA THR A 305 2.09 -29.17 -9.34
C THR A 305 2.60 -30.28 -10.27
N GLY A 306 3.75 -30.08 -10.92
CA GLY A 306 4.39 -31.06 -11.80
C GLY A 306 3.69 -31.22 -13.15
N LEU A 307 2.80 -30.31 -13.52
CA LEU A 307 2.14 -30.31 -14.83
C LEU A 307 3.09 -29.91 -15.94
N ASP A 308 3.96 -28.95 -15.66
CA ASP A 308 5.02 -28.54 -16.55
C ASP A 308 6.37 -28.81 -15.88
N ALA A 309 7.28 -29.48 -16.59
CA ALA A 309 8.61 -29.81 -16.08
C ALA A 309 9.53 -28.59 -15.96
N THR A 310 9.24 -27.50 -16.67
CA THR A 310 9.95 -26.22 -16.67
C THR A 310 8.96 -25.08 -16.87
N LEU A 311 9.38 -23.85 -16.57
CA LEU A 311 8.59 -22.65 -16.89
C LEU A 311 8.18 -22.62 -18.37
N THR A 312 6.89 -22.88 -18.61
CA THR A 312 6.29 -22.85 -19.95
C THR A 312 5.31 -21.68 -20.01
N PRO A 313 5.59 -20.63 -20.80
CA PRO A 313 4.68 -19.51 -20.95
C PRO A 313 3.28 -19.94 -21.39
N HIS A 314 2.26 -19.31 -20.80
CA HIS A 314 0.86 -19.64 -21.03
C HIS A 314 0.49 -19.63 -22.53
N THR A 315 0.89 -18.59 -23.25
CA THR A 315 0.65 -18.42 -24.69
C THR A 315 1.23 -19.56 -25.53
N GLU A 316 2.47 -19.95 -25.25
CA GLU A 316 3.15 -21.01 -26.00
C GLU A 316 2.52 -22.39 -25.72
N ARG A 317 2.09 -22.63 -24.48
CA ARG A 317 1.32 -23.81 -24.11
C ARG A 317 -0.01 -23.87 -24.85
N VAL A 318 -0.81 -22.80 -24.80
CA VAL A 318 -2.12 -22.73 -25.46
C VAL A 318 -1.97 -22.96 -26.97
N ARG A 319 -0.96 -22.35 -27.59
CA ARG A 319 -0.66 -22.56 -29.02
C ARG A 319 -0.30 -24.00 -29.35
N ARG A 320 0.57 -24.63 -28.54
CA ARG A 320 0.98 -26.03 -28.71
C ARG A 320 -0.21 -26.99 -28.51
N ASN A 321 -0.99 -26.77 -27.46
CA ASN A 321 -2.18 -27.59 -27.17
C ASN A 321 -3.22 -27.46 -28.28
N PHE A 322 -3.45 -26.25 -28.79
CA PHE A 322 -4.32 -26.00 -29.92
C PHE A 322 -3.85 -26.73 -31.18
N GLN A 323 -2.56 -26.65 -31.52
CA GLN A 323 -2.00 -27.38 -32.67
C GLN A 323 -2.20 -28.89 -32.53
N ASN A 324 -1.92 -29.46 -31.35
CA ASN A 324 -2.09 -30.88 -31.07
C ASN A 324 -3.57 -31.29 -31.14
N TRP A 325 -4.47 -30.48 -30.59
CA TRP A 325 -5.90 -30.72 -30.61
C TRP A 325 -6.45 -30.73 -32.04
N VAL A 326 -6.14 -29.70 -32.85
CA VAL A 326 -6.55 -29.64 -34.27
C VAL A 326 -5.98 -30.83 -35.05
N LEU A 327 -4.72 -31.18 -34.85
CA LEU A 327 -4.09 -32.32 -35.53
C LEU A 327 -4.79 -33.64 -35.19
N ASN A 328 -5.06 -33.89 -33.92
CA ASN A 328 -5.76 -35.10 -33.46
C ASN A 328 -7.19 -35.16 -34.00
N ARG A 329 -7.90 -34.03 -34.03
CA ARG A 329 -9.25 -33.92 -34.58
C ARG A 329 -9.28 -34.22 -36.08
N HIS A 330 -8.32 -33.66 -36.84
CA HIS A 330 -8.20 -33.86 -38.29
C HIS A 330 -7.60 -35.22 -38.70
N ALA A 331 -6.93 -35.92 -37.78
CA ALA A 331 -6.39 -37.27 -38.00
C ALA A 331 -7.45 -38.37 -37.79
N GLY A 332 -8.54 -38.08 -37.07
CA GLY A 332 -9.65 -39.00 -36.89
C GLY A 332 -10.59 -39.08 -38.11
N HIS A 333 -11.63 -39.90 -38.01
CA HIS A 333 -12.70 -40.02 -39.01
C HIS A 333 -13.75 -38.89 -38.94
N GLY A 334 -13.49 -37.83 -38.18
CA GLY A 334 -14.40 -36.69 -38.03
C GLY A 334 -14.35 -35.72 -39.22
N GLU A 335 -15.37 -34.87 -39.33
CA GLU A 335 -15.36 -33.77 -40.28
C GLU A 335 -14.25 -32.78 -39.95
N LYS A 336 -13.54 -32.32 -40.99
CA LYS A 336 -12.48 -31.32 -40.84
C LYS A 336 -13.10 -29.94 -40.74
N PHE A 337 -12.48 -29.07 -39.94
CA PHE A 337 -12.93 -27.69 -39.84
C PHE A 337 -12.78 -26.97 -41.18
N THR A 338 -13.79 -26.17 -41.53
CA THR A 338 -13.71 -25.24 -42.65
C THR A 338 -12.72 -24.13 -42.36
N GLU A 339 -12.33 -23.37 -43.38
CA GLU A 339 -11.42 -22.24 -43.20
C GLU A 339 -11.99 -21.19 -42.24
N GLU A 340 -13.29 -20.89 -42.35
CA GLU A 340 -14.00 -19.96 -41.46
C GLU A 340 -14.08 -20.48 -40.02
N GLN A 341 -14.37 -21.77 -39.82
CA GLN A 341 -14.33 -22.40 -38.49
C GLN A 341 -12.93 -22.33 -37.90
N MET A 342 -11.88 -22.57 -38.70
CA MET A 342 -10.50 -22.48 -38.25
C MET A 342 -10.08 -21.04 -37.89
N GLU A 343 -10.57 -20.03 -38.60
CA GLU A 343 -10.35 -18.63 -38.20
C GLU A 343 -10.95 -18.33 -36.82
N TRP A 344 -12.18 -18.77 -36.58
CA TRP A 344 -12.83 -18.63 -35.28
C TRP A 344 -12.09 -19.37 -34.17
N LEU A 345 -11.68 -20.61 -34.41
CA LEU A 345 -10.89 -21.39 -33.47
C LEU A 345 -9.54 -20.73 -33.14
N ARG A 346 -8.90 -20.05 -34.10
CA ARG A 346 -7.67 -19.27 -33.86
C ARG A 346 -7.94 -18.03 -33.00
N MET A 347 -9.06 -17.34 -33.22
CA MET A 347 -9.47 -16.21 -32.35
C MET A 347 -9.74 -16.70 -30.92
N ILE A 348 -10.42 -17.84 -30.76
CA ILE A 348 -10.64 -18.47 -29.46
C ILE A 348 -9.30 -18.86 -28.80
N ARG A 349 -8.36 -19.45 -29.54
CA ARG A 349 -7.01 -19.74 -29.03
C ARG A 349 -6.31 -18.46 -28.53
N ASP A 350 -6.39 -17.37 -29.30
CA ASP A 350 -5.71 -16.12 -28.95
C ASP A 350 -6.37 -15.45 -27.74
N HIS A 351 -7.69 -15.52 -27.64
CA HIS A 351 -8.42 -15.14 -26.42
C HIS A 351 -8.01 -16.03 -25.24
N LEU A 352 -7.94 -17.35 -25.42
CA LEU A 352 -7.52 -18.29 -24.37
C LEU A 352 -6.06 -18.10 -23.94
N ALA A 353 -5.21 -17.56 -24.81
CA ALA A 353 -3.85 -17.21 -24.43
C ALA A 353 -3.80 -16.07 -23.39
N THR A 354 -4.81 -15.19 -23.40
CA THR A 354 -4.93 -14.03 -22.49
C THR A 354 -5.92 -14.26 -21.35
N SER A 355 -6.99 -15.01 -21.59
CA SER A 355 -8.15 -15.21 -20.72
C SER A 355 -8.29 -16.71 -20.48
N PHE A 356 -8.06 -17.20 -19.27
CA PHE A 356 -7.86 -18.64 -18.98
C PHE A 356 -8.97 -19.59 -19.47
N THR A 357 -10.18 -19.07 -19.67
CA THR A 357 -11.37 -19.76 -20.16
C THR A 357 -12.10 -18.85 -21.14
N ILE A 358 -12.89 -19.44 -22.04
CA ILE A 358 -13.87 -18.72 -22.87
C ILE A 358 -15.28 -19.18 -22.50
N GLU A 359 -16.15 -18.23 -22.18
CA GLU A 359 -17.57 -18.41 -21.89
C GLU A 359 -18.43 -17.84 -23.03
N ARG A 360 -19.75 -18.11 -22.99
CA ARG A 360 -20.65 -17.63 -24.06
C ARG A 360 -20.68 -16.10 -24.14
N ASP A 361 -20.65 -15.45 -22.98
CA ASP A 361 -20.70 -13.98 -22.88
C ASP A 361 -19.45 -13.32 -23.48
N ASP A 362 -18.31 -14.03 -23.50
CA ASP A 362 -17.08 -13.53 -24.14
C ASP A 362 -17.23 -13.42 -25.66
N LEU A 363 -18.14 -14.19 -26.28
CA LEU A 363 -18.39 -14.15 -27.72
C LEU A 363 -19.13 -12.87 -28.16
N ASP A 364 -19.72 -12.14 -27.21
CA ASP A 364 -20.35 -10.85 -27.47
C ASP A 364 -19.40 -9.66 -27.22
N MET A 365 -18.12 -9.94 -26.93
CA MET A 365 -17.06 -8.95 -26.71
C MET A 365 -16.05 -8.94 -27.87
N ALA A 366 -15.22 -7.90 -27.93
CA ALA A 366 -14.12 -7.84 -28.89
C ALA A 366 -13.08 -8.95 -28.66
N PRO A 367 -12.56 -9.61 -29.71
CA PRO A 367 -12.73 -9.31 -31.14
C PRO A 367 -13.89 -10.05 -31.83
N PHE A 368 -14.71 -10.80 -31.09
CA PHE A 368 -15.75 -11.67 -31.64
C PHE A 368 -16.98 -10.89 -32.12
N ASP A 369 -17.38 -9.85 -31.39
CA ASP A 369 -18.48 -8.94 -31.74
C ASP A 369 -18.36 -8.37 -33.17
N GLY A 370 -17.16 -7.93 -33.56
CA GLY A 370 -16.84 -7.41 -34.89
C GLY A 370 -16.87 -8.46 -36.01
N ARG A 371 -16.99 -9.74 -35.67
CA ARG A 371 -17.12 -10.87 -36.60
C ARG A 371 -18.51 -11.52 -36.54
N GLY A 372 -19.49 -10.88 -35.89
CA GLY A 372 -20.88 -11.37 -35.77
C GLY A 372 -21.18 -12.11 -34.46
N GLY A 373 -20.23 -12.13 -33.52
CA GLY A 373 -20.40 -12.57 -32.13
C GLY A 373 -20.95 -13.97 -31.96
N LEU A 374 -21.75 -14.18 -30.91
CA LEU A 374 -22.39 -15.46 -30.60
C LEU A 374 -23.22 -16.00 -31.79
N GLY A 375 -23.87 -15.12 -32.56
CA GLY A 375 -24.67 -15.50 -33.72
C GLY A 375 -23.85 -16.13 -34.84
N GLN A 376 -22.68 -15.56 -35.17
CA GLN A 376 -21.77 -16.15 -36.16
C GLN A 376 -21.19 -17.48 -35.67
N MET A 377 -20.88 -17.56 -34.37
CA MET A 377 -20.39 -18.80 -33.77
C MET A 377 -21.41 -19.94 -33.92
N TYR A 378 -22.69 -19.66 -33.63
CA TYR A 378 -23.77 -20.62 -33.83
C TYR A 378 -23.99 -20.95 -35.31
N ALA A 379 -23.84 -19.99 -36.23
CA ALA A 379 -23.93 -20.26 -37.67
C ALA A 379 -22.84 -21.22 -38.17
N LEU A 380 -21.65 -21.18 -37.59
CA LEU A 380 -20.51 -22.02 -37.97
C LEU A 380 -20.53 -23.41 -37.34
N PHE A 381 -20.96 -23.54 -36.08
CA PHE A 381 -20.88 -24.78 -35.32
C PHE A 381 -22.24 -25.41 -34.98
N GLY A 382 -23.34 -24.70 -35.23
CA GLY A 382 -24.72 -25.14 -35.01
C GLY A 382 -24.95 -25.60 -33.57
N ASP A 383 -25.73 -26.68 -33.43
CA ASP A 383 -26.05 -27.30 -32.14
C ASP A 383 -24.81 -27.89 -31.43
N GLY A 384 -23.69 -28.06 -32.13
CA GLY A 384 -22.42 -28.53 -31.57
C GLY A 384 -21.53 -27.42 -30.97
N MET A 385 -21.98 -26.16 -30.98
CA MET A 385 -21.20 -25.02 -30.50
C MET A 385 -20.74 -25.19 -29.04
N ASP A 386 -21.65 -25.57 -28.15
CA ASP A 386 -21.37 -25.67 -26.71
C ASP A 386 -20.41 -26.81 -26.39
N ASP A 387 -20.59 -27.95 -27.06
CA ASP A 387 -19.70 -29.10 -26.96
C ASP A 387 -18.30 -28.73 -27.46
N MET A 388 -18.21 -27.99 -28.57
CA MET A 388 -16.95 -27.51 -29.12
C MET A 388 -16.27 -26.53 -28.16
N MET A 389 -16.99 -25.57 -27.57
CA MET A 389 -16.42 -24.65 -26.58
C MET A 389 -15.87 -25.40 -25.36
N THR A 390 -16.63 -26.39 -24.87
CA THR A 390 -16.21 -27.24 -23.76
C THR A 390 -14.96 -28.06 -24.12
N GLU A 391 -14.92 -28.62 -25.33
CA GLU A 391 -13.80 -29.40 -25.84
C GLU A 391 -12.53 -28.53 -25.96
N VAL A 392 -12.65 -27.33 -26.53
CA VAL A 392 -11.53 -26.40 -26.71
C VAL A 392 -11.02 -25.89 -25.36
N ASN A 393 -11.91 -25.48 -24.44
CA ASN A 393 -11.53 -25.09 -23.08
C ASN A 393 -10.75 -26.22 -22.40
N LYS A 394 -11.22 -27.47 -22.50
CA LYS A 394 -10.55 -28.63 -21.91
C LYS A 394 -9.22 -28.96 -22.56
N ALA A 395 -9.16 -28.93 -23.89
CA ALA A 395 -7.96 -29.29 -24.63
C ALA A 395 -6.82 -28.27 -24.44
N LEU A 396 -7.17 -26.98 -24.36
CA LEU A 396 -6.18 -25.91 -24.23
C LEU A 396 -5.77 -25.65 -22.76
N SER A 397 -6.64 -25.94 -21.80
CA SER A 397 -6.35 -25.79 -20.35
C SER A 397 -5.50 -26.92 -19.76
N ALA A 398 -5.45 -28.10 -20.38
CA ALA A 398 -4.56 -29.21 -20.03
C ALA A 398 -3.08 -28.76 -19.96
#